data_AF-A0A9Y2IAV3-F1
#
_entry.id   AF-A0A9Y2IAV3-F1
#
_cell.length_a   1.000
_cell.length_b   1.000
_cell.length_c   1.000
_cell.angle_alpha   90.00
_cell.angle_beta   90.00
_cell.angle_gamma   90.00
#
_symmetry.space_group_name_H-M   'P 1'
#
loop_
_entity.id
_entity.type
_entity.pdbx_description
1 polymer ?
#
loop_
_entity_poly.entity_id
_entity_poly.type
_entity_poly.pdbx_seq_one_letter_code
_entity_poly.pdbx_strand_id
1 'polypeptide(L)'
;MPLNERRAVAAVLLGLTTTVLLLAAFRVTSEVRLYLDVAFVLLAPGWAVVAHVRLATRAAEWITAIAIGLSGTLLIAQIMVSTHWWHPKVGFVMVAVATFLALLWQLIAPRTAGAAR
;
A
#
# COMPACT_ATOMS: atom_id res chain seq x y z
N MET A 1 -11.83 -14.11 4.53
CA MET A 1 -12.04 -12.99 5.50
C MET A 1 -13.39 -12.37 5.23
N PRO A 2 -14.26 -12.15 6.23
CA PRO A 2 -15.53 -11.48 6.02
C PRO A 2 -15.31 -10.06 5.51
N LEU A 3 -16.23 -9.62 4.68
CA LEU A 3 -16.15 -8.40 3.91
C LEU A 3 -15.95 -7.13 4.76
N ASN A 4 -16.57 -7.09 5.94
CA ASN A 4 -16.47 -5.96 6.86
C ASN A 4 -15.04 -5.82 7.40
N GLU A 5 -14.37 -6.93 7.70
CA GLU A 5 -12.99 -6.91 8.15
C GLU A 5 -12.04 -6.46 7.02
N ARG A 6 -12.27 -6.86 5.77
CA ARG A 6 -11.46 -6.37 4.62
C ARG A 6 -11.60 -4.86 4.44
N ARG A 7 -12.80 -4.32 4.60
CA ARG A 7 -13.05 -2.86 4.56
C ARG A 7 -12.39 -2.14 5.74
N ALA A 8 -12.45 -2.72 6.94
CA ALA A 8 -11.77 -2.18 8.10
C ALA A 8 -10.25 -2.13 7.89
N VAL A 9 -9.64 -3.20 7.37
CA VAL A 9 -8.22 -3.23 7.02
C VAL A 9 -7.89 -2.17 5.97
N ALA A 10 -8.66 -2.06 4.89
CA ALA A 10 -8.44 -1.04 3.86
C ALA A 10 -8.55 0.38 4.42
N ALA A 11 -9.51 0.66 5.30
CA ALA A 11 -9.66 1.96 5.95
C ALA A 11 -8.50 2.29 6.89
N VAL A 12 -8.04 1.32 7.69
CA VAL A 12 -6.87 1.49 8.58
C VAL A 12 -5.60 1.76 7.75
N LEU A 13 -5.38 0.98 6.69
CA LEU A 13 -4.23 1.18 5.81
C LEU A 13 -4.29 2.49 5.03
N LEU A 14 -5.48 2.95 4.66
CA LEU A 14 -5.67 4.27 4.06
C LEU A 14 -5.32 5.37 5.07
N GLY A 15 -5.74 5.24 6.33
CA GLY A 15 -5.37 6.15 7.41
C GLY A 15 -3.86 6.22 7.65
N LEU A 16 -3.19 5.06 7.67
CA LEU A 16 -1.72 4.97 7.75
C LEU A 16 -1.05 5.68 6.57
N THR A 17 -1.50 5.39 5.34
CA THR A 17 -0.96 5.98 4.11
C THR A 17 -1.14 7.50 4.09
N THR A 18 -2.32 7.97 4.52
CA THR A 18 -2.63 9.41 4.63
C THR A 18 -1.70 10.08 5.63
N THR A 19 -1.50 9.45 6.80
CA THR A 19 -0.59 9.97 7.84
C THR A 19 0.83 10.12 7.28
N VAL A 20 1.34 9.10 6.62
CA VAL A 20 2.68 9.13 6.00
C VAL A 20 2.80 10.22 4.93
N LEU A 21 1.79 10.37 4.07
CA LEU A 21 1.76 11.43 3.06
C LEU A 21 1.77 12.83 3.70
N LEU A 22 1.00 13.04 4.76
CA LEU A 22 0.97 14.32 5.48
C LEU A 22 2.33 14.60 6.14
N LEU A 23 2.93 13.62 6.82
CA LEU A 23 4.25 13.76 7.42
C LEU A 23 5.33 14.09 6.37
N ALA A 24 5.24 13.48 5.19
CA ALA A 24 6.12 13.79 4.06
C ALA A 24 5.90 15.21 3.53
N ALA A 25 4.64 15.66 3.38
CA ALA A 25 4.30 16.99 2.91
C ALA A 25 4.78 18.10 3.86
N PHE A 26 4.61 17.90 5.17
CA PHE A 26 5.06 18.84 6.20
C PHE A 26 6.55 18.69 6.57
N ARG A 27 7.28 17.80 5.90
CA ARG A 27 8.72 17.54 6.13
C ARG A 27 9.05 17.22 7.59
N VAL A 28 8.14 16.57 8.31
CA VAL A 28 8.34 16.22 9.72
C VAL A 28 9.47 15.20 9.82
N THR A 29 10.50 15.49 10.61
CA THR A 29 11.61 14.58 10.88
C THR A 29 11.53 14.13 12.33
N SER A 30 11.06 12.90 12.56
CA SER A 30 10.90 12.29 13.88
C SER A 30 11.19 10.79 13.79
N GLU A 31 11.63 10.18 14.88
CA GLU A 31 11.81 8.72 14.97
C GLU A 31 10.51 7.96 14.73
N VAL A 32 9.38 8.51 15.20
CA VAL A 32 8.04 7.95 15.00
C VAL A 32 7.72 7.82 13.50
N ARG A 33 8.19 8.76 12.68
CA ARG A 33 8.00 8.72 11.24
C ARG A 33 8.71 7.51 10.61
N LEU A 34 9.91 7.16 11.07
CA LEU A 34 10.61 5.99 10.53
C LEU A 34 9.78 4.72 10.73
N TYR A 35 9.22 4.52 11.93
CA TYR A 35 8.37 3.37 12.22
C TYR A 35 7.10 3.36 11.36
N LEU A 36 6.49 4.53 11.13
CA LEU A 36 5.32 4.66 10.24
C LEU A 36 5.65 4.39 8.78
N ASP A 37 6.79 4.90 8.28
CA ASP A 37 7.25 4.69 6.91
C ASP A 37 7.55 3.20 6.67
N VAL A 38 8.17 2.52 7.64
CA VAL A 38 8.42 1.06 7.60
C VAL A 38 7.10 0.28 7.62
N ALA A 39 6.18 0.62 8.53
CA ALA A 39 4.87 -0.02 8.60
C ALA A 39 4.09 0.17 7.29
N PHE A 40 4.16 1.37 6.70
CA PHE A 40 3.56 1.67 5.41
C PHE A 40 4.12 0.76 4.31
N VAL A 41 5.45 0.73 4.12
CA VAL A 41 6.08 -0.08 3.05
C VAL A 41 5.73 -1.56 3.17
N LEU A 42 5.67 -2.08 4.39
CA LEU A 42 5.37 -3.49 4.64
C LEU A 42 3.90 -3.85 4.43
N LEU A 43 2.99 -2.96 4.82
CA LEU A 43 1.58 -3.32 4.98
C LEU A 43 0.67 -2.71 3.90
N ALA A 44 0.90 -1.48 3.44
CA ALA A 44 -0.10 -0.80 2.62
C ALA A 44 -0.04 -1.13 1.11
N PRO A 45 1.13 -1.05 0.41
CA PRO A 45 1.19 -1.23 -1.04
C PRO A 45 0.69 -2.60 -1.51
N GLY A 46 1.11 -3.64 -0.79
CA GLY A 46 0.73 -5.02 -1.11
C GLY A 46 -0.75 -5.32 -0.94
N TRP A 47 -1.37 -4.74 0.08
CA TRP A 47 -2.79 -4.92 0.37
C TRP A 47 -3.69 -4.30 -0.69
N ALA A 48 -3.25 -3.19 -1.30
CA ALA A 48 -3.95 -2.58 -2.43
C ALA A 48 -4.09 -3.56 -3.62
N VAL A 49 -3.11 -4.45 -3.80
CA VAL A 49 -3.09 -5.44 -4.89
C VAL A 49 -3.80 -6.73 -4.49
N VAL A 50 -3.51 -7.27 -3.30
CA VAL A 50 -4.06 -8.56 -2.83
C VAL A 50 -5.58 -8.56 -2.75
N ALA A 51 -6.21 -7.39 -2.59
CA ALA A 51 -7.65 -7.24 -2.67
C ALA A 51 -8.28 -7.85 -3.95
N HIS A 52 -7.50 -7.93 -5.03
CA HIS A 52 -7.94 -8.42 -6.35
C HIS A 52 -7.65 -9.92 -6.55
N VAL A 53 -6.90 -10.55 -5.64
CA VAL A 53 -6.53 -11.97 -5.73
C VAL A 53 -7.44 -12.79 -4.83
N ARG A 54 -7.99 -13.89 -5.38
CA ARG A 54 -8.74 -14.88 -4.59
C ARG A 54 -7.76 -15.92 -4.04
N LEU A 55 -7.43 -15.80 -2.76
CA LEU A 55 -6.54 -16.73 -2.06
C LEU A 55 -7.35 -17.64 -1.13
N ALA A 56 -6.92 -18.90 -1.02
CA ALA A 56 -7.65 -19.92 -0.28
C ALA A 56 -7.56 -19.75 1.25
N THR A 57 -6.48 -19.17 1.75
CA THR A 57 -6.23 -19.02 3.20
C THR A 57 -5.87 -17.59 3.58
N ARG A 58 -6.22 -17.21 4.81
CA ARG A 58 -5.89 -15.88 5.36
C ARG A 58 -4.38 -15.65 5.47
N ALA A 59 -3.63 -16.70 5.81
CA ALA A 59 -2.17 -16.63 5.86
C ALA A 59 -1.58 -16.34 4.47
N ALA A 60 -2.09 -16.97 3.42
CA ALA A 60 -1.68 -16.68 2.05
C ALA A 60 -1.98 -15.23 1.67
N GLU A 61 -3.14 -14.67 2.03
CA GLU A 61 -3.47 -13.26 1.79
C GLU A 61 -2.41 -12.31 2.38
N TRP A 62 -2.04 -12.51 3.64
CA TRP A 62 -1.04 -11.68 4.31
C TRP A 62 0.36 -11.84 3.72
N ILE A 63 0.80 -13.07 3.48
CA ILE A 63 2.14 -13.34 2.94
C ILE A 63 2.25 -12.76 1.52
N THR A 64 1.24 -12.97 0.68
CA THR A 64 1.23 -12.43 -0.68
C THR A 64 1.20 -10.90 -0.66
N ALA A 65 0.49 -10.27 0.28
CA ALA A 65 0.48 -8.81 0.38
C ALA A 65 1.88 -8.29 0.70
N ILE A 66 2.51 -8.82 1.75
CA ILE A 66 3.86 -8.39 2.14
C ILE A 66 4.86 -8.65 0.99
N ALA A 67 4.79 -9.82 0.35
CA ALA A 67 5.67 -10.15 -0.77
C ALA A 67 5.51 -9.17 -1.94
N ILE A 68 4.28 -8.88 -2.37
CA ILE A 68 4.01 -7.94 -3.46
C ILE A 68 4.49 -6.53 -3.11
N GLY A 69 4.21 -6.05 -1.89
CA GLY A 69 4.61 -4.73 -1.43
C GLY A 69 6.13 -4.55 -1.41
N LEU A 70 6.85 -5.53 -0.85
CA LEU A 70 8.30 -5.54 -0.81
C LEU A 70 8.92 -5.66 -2.20
N SER A 71 8.50 -6.64 -2.99
CA SER A 71 9.02 -6.84 -4.35
C SER A 71 8.77 -5.61 -5.23
N GLY A 72 7.58 -5.00 -5.16
CA GLY A 72 7.27 -3.78 -5.90
C GLY A 72 8.16 -2.60 -5.51
N THR A 73 8.36 -2.39 -4.20
CA THR A 73 9.22 -1.30 -3.70
C THR A 73 10.69 -1.52 -4.09
N LEU A 74 11.17 -2.77 -4.00
CA LEU A 74 12.53 -3.14 -4.42
C LEU A 74 12.74 -2.99 -5.92
N LEU A 75 11.76 -3.35 -6.75
CA LEU A 75 11.83 -3.14 -8.20
C LEU A 75 11.93 -1.65 -8.54
N ILE A 76 11.13 -0.80 -7.89
CA ILE A 76 11.20 0.66 -8.08
C ILE A 76 12.59 1.17 -7.67
N ALA A 77 13.10 0.74 -6.52
CA ALA A 77 14.45 1.10 -6.06
C ALA A 77 15.52 0.65 -7.07
N GLN A 78 15.42 -0.58 -7.58
CA GLN A 78 16.35 -1.12 -8.58
C GLN A 78 16.31 -0.33 -9.89
N ILE A 79 15.13 0.07 -10.36
CA ILE A 79 14.97 0.92 -11.55
C ILE A 79 15.62 2.29 -11.32
N MET A 80 15.43 2.89 -10.15
CA MET A 80 16.05 4.18 -9.83
C MET A 80 17.58 4.09 -9.81
N VAL A 81 18.13 3.00 -9.26
CA VAL A 81 19.58 2.75 -9.25
C VAL A 81 20.10 2.55 -10.67
N SER A 82 19.46 1.69 -11.48
CA SER A 82 19.93 1.39 -12.84
C SER A 82 19.87 2.60 -13.78
N THR A 83 18.88 3.46 -13.60
CA THR A 83 18.71 4.70 -14.38
C THR A 83 19.55 5.87 -13.87
N HIS A 84 20.38 5.67 -12.83
CA HIS A 84 21.17 6.71 -12.17
C HIS A 84 20.32 7.86 -11.59
N TRP A 85 19.03 7.62 -11.37
CA TRP A 85 18.07 8.59 -10.87
C TRP A 85 17.65 8.30 -9.42
N TRP A 86 18.65 8.22 -8.53
CA TRP A 86 18.43 7.89 -7.12
C TRP A 86 17.82 9.05 -6.33
N HIS A 87 16.48 9.12 -6.33
CA HIS A 87 15.70 10.07 -5.53
C HIS A 87 14.73 9.35 -4.58
N PRO A 88 15.20 8.77 -3.45
CA PRO A 88 14.39 7.94 -2.55
C PRO A 88 13.12 8.61 -2.05
N LYS A 89 13.18 9.92 -1.79
CA LYS A 89 12.02 10.73 -1.37
C LYS A 89 10.92 10.72 -2.45
N VAL A 90 11.31 10.84 -3.71
CA VAL A 90 10.36 10.86 -4.85
C VAL A 90 9.75 9.48 -5.03
N GLY A 91 10.57 8.42 -5.04
CA GLY A 91 10.09 7.04 -5.16
C GLY A 91 9.12 6.67 -4.03
N PHE A 92 9.43 7.05 -2.80
CA PHE A 92 8.55 6.82 -1.65
C PHE A 92 7.21 7.53 -1.80
N VAL A 93 7.21 8.83 -2.17
CA VAL A 93 5.97 9.59 -2.38
C VAL A 93 5.15 9.00 -3.53
N MET A 94 5.78 8.54 -4.62
CA MET A 94 5.09 7.88 -5.72
C MET A 94 4.36 6.61 -5.25
N VAL A 95 5.03 5.75 -4.49
CA VAL A 95 4.42 4.53 -3.93
C VAL A 95 3.29 4.89 -2.96
N ALA A 96 3.48 5.89 -2.10
CA ALA A 96 2.47 6.35 -1.15
C ALA A 96 1.22 6.91 -1.85
N VAL A 97 1.38 7.75 -2.87
CA VAL A 97 0.27 8.29 -3.66
C VAL A 97 -0.45 7.18 -4.42
N ALA A 98 0.28 6.28 -5.09
CA ALA A 98 -0.32 5.17 -5.81
C ALA A 98 -1.12 4.24 -4.88
N THR A 99 -0.57 3.94 -3.71
CA THR A 99 -1.21 3.12 -2.67
C THR A 99 -2.45 3.82 -2.12
N PHE A 100 -2.37 5.13 -1.84
CA PHE A 100 -3.50 5.93 -1.38
C PHE A 100 -4.66 5.89 -2.38
N LEU A 101 -4.38 6.15 -3.65
CA LEU A 101 -5.39 6.14 -4.71
C LEU A 101 -6.03 4.76 -4.86
N ALA A 102 -5.24 3.69 -4.82
CA ALA A 102 -5.74 2.32 -4.94
C ALA A 102 -6.63 1.92 -3.74
N LEU A 103 -6.22 2.25 -2.50
CA LEU A 103 -7.01 1.97 -1.30
C LEU A 103 -8.27 2.84 -1.24
N LEU A 104 -8.18 4.11 -1.64
CA LEU A 104 -9.32 5.01 -1.72
C LEU A 104 -10.33 4.50 -2.76
N TRP A 105 -9.84 4.10 -3.94
CA TRP A 105 -10.66 3.47 -4.97
C TRP A 105 -11.33 2.21 -4.45
N GLN A 106 -10.60 1.35 -3.73
CA GLN A 106 -11.16 0.12 -3.15
C GLN A 106 -12.30 0.39 -2.14
N LEU A 107 -12.25 1.51 -1.41
CA LEU A 107 -13.30 1.89 -0.47
C LEU A 107 -14.50 2.55 -1.17
N ILE A 108 -14.25 3.38 -2.17
CA ILE A 108 -15.29 4.16 -2.87
C ILE A 108 -16.00 3.33 -3.94
N ALA A 109 -15.28 2.45 -4.64
CA ALA A 109 -15.82 1.71 -5.77
C ALA A 109 -17.09 0.97 -5.31
N PRO A 110 -18.29 1.37 -5.82
CA PRO A 110 -19.49 0.62 -5.56
C PRO A 110 -19.23 -0.79 -6.05
N ARG A 111 -19.64 -1.81 -5.29
CA ARG A 111 -19.61 -3.17 -5.81
C ARG A 111 -20.35 -3.12 -7.13
N THR A 112 -19.65 -3.29 -8.24
CA THR A 112 -20.28 -3.86 -9.41
C THR A 112 -20.74 -5.23 -8.94
N ALA A 113 -22.02 -5.29 -8.57
CA ALA A 113 -22.75 -6.53 -8.52
C ALA A 113 -22.68 -7.12 -9.93
N GLY A 114 -21.67 -7.95 -10.17
CA GLY A 114 -21.72 -8.99 -11.18
C GLY A 114 -21.73 -10.32 -10.40
N ALA A 115 -22.81 -11.09 -10.29
CA ALA A 115 -24.06 -11.07 -11.05
C ALA A 115 -23.86 -10.97 -12.57
N ALA A 116 -22.89 -11.73 -13.10
CA ALA A 116 -23.01 -12.39 -14.40
C ALA A 116 -21.81 -13.34 -14.59
N ARG A 117 -22.13 -14.64 -14.51
CA ARG A 117 -21.34 -15.84 -14.88
C ARG A 117 -20.43 -16.43 -13.81
#